data_AF-A0A2A9CGM4-F1
#
_entry.id   AF-A0A2A9CGM4-F1
#
_cell.length_a   1.000
_cell.length_b   1.000
_cell.length_c   1.000
_cell.angle_alpha   90.00
_cell.angle_beta   90.00
_cell.angle_gamma   90.00
#
_symmetry.space_group_name_H-M   'P 1'
#
loop_
_entity.id
_entity.type
_entity.pdbx_description
1 polymer ?
#
loop_
_entity_poly.entity_id
_entity_poly.type
_entity_poly.pdbx_seq_one_letter_code
_entity_poly.pdbx_strand_id
1 'polypeptide(L)' 'MIPVLFIANFFLDFITLNKLQGLPIFFPLLFCTIGLLFAAKALGYKKSVFSIAAIVGNGVLIMFPFFYLFLGTLIFGT' A
#
# COMPACT_ATOMS: atom_id res chain seq x y z
N MET A 1 5.07 5.30 4.75
CA MET A 1 5.50 5.58 3.36
C MET A 1 6.35 4.48 2.73
N ILE A 2 7.00 3.58 3.49
CA ILE A 2 7.80 2.46 2.93
C ILE A 2 7.05 1.62 1.86
N PRO A 3 5.74 1.29 1.99
CA PRO A 3 5.02 0.52 0.98
C PRO A 3 4.94 1.20 -0.40
N VAL A 4 4.91 2.54 -0.43
CA VAL A 4 4.89 3.31 -1.68
C VAL A 4 6.21 3.14 -2.44
N LEU A 5 7.33 3.09 -1.72
CA LEU A 5 8.65 2.85 -2.33
C LEU A 5 8.73 1.47 -2.96
N PHE A 6 8.15 0.45 -2.31
CA PHE A 6 8.09 -0.90 -2.87
C PHE A 6 7.22 -0.99 -4.12
N ILE A 7 6.05 -0.33 -4.11
CA ILE A 7 5.18 -0.26 -5.29
C ILE A 7 5.89 0.49 -6.43
N ALA A 8 6.47 1.66 -6.16
CA ALA A 8 7.20 2.43 -7.17
C ALA A 8 8.38 1.64 -7.73
N ASN A 9 9.12 0.93 -6.88
CA ASN A 9 10.20 0.06 -7.31
C ASN A 9 9.71 -1.07 -8.21
N PHE A 10 8.53 -1.64 -7.96
CA PHE A 10 7.96 -2.66 -8.84
C PHE A 10 7.66 -2.15 -10.25
N PHE A 11 7.17 -0.92 -10.40
CA PHE A 11 6.86 -0.35 -11.72
C PHE A 11 8.06 0.23 -12.46
N LEU A 12 9.03 0.77 -11.72
CA LEU A 12 10.16 1.53 -12.29
C LEU A 12 11.47 0.74 -12.30
N ASP A 13 11.49 -0.42 -11.64
CA ASP A 13 12.61 -1.37 -11.56
C ASP A 13 13.94 -0.73 -11.10
N PHE A 14 13.87 0.31 -10.24
CA PHE A 14 15.03 1.04 -9.73
C PHE A 14 16.03 0.15 -8.96
N ILE A 15 15.54 -0.88 -8.28
CA ILE A 15 16.31 -1.87 -7.52
C ILE A 15 15.91 -3.25 -8.04
N THR A 16 16.90 -4.01 -8.51
CA THR A 16 16.76 -5.35 -9.07
C THR A 16 16.31 -6.37 -8.01
N LEU A 17 15.00 -6.40 -7.75
CA LEU A 17 14.31 -7.41 -6.96
C LEU A 17 13.82 -8.55 -7.87
N ASN A 18 14.73 -9.11 -8.67
CA ASN A 18 14.43 -10.08 -9.73
C ASN A 18 13.68 -11.34 -9.28
N LYS A 19 13.70 -11.70 -7.99
CA LYS A 19 12.99 -12.88 -7.45
C LYS A 19 11.60 -12.59 -6.86
N LEU A 20 11.22 -11.32 -6.76
CA LEU A 20 10.04 -10.88 -6.00
C LEU A 20 9.01 -10.17 -6.87
N GLN A 21 9.06 -10.37 -8.20
CA GLN A 21 8.13 -9.77 -9.16
C GLN A 21 6.67 -10.03 -8.74
N GLY A 22 5.97 -8.98 -8.32
CA GLY A 22 4.59 -9.01 -7.85
C GLY A 22 4.41 -8.96 -6.33
N LEU A 23 5.34 -9.48 -5.51
CA LEU A 23 5.18 -9.45 -4.04
C LEU A 23 5.09 -8.02 -3.46
N PRO A 24 5.89 -7.03 -3.92
CA PRO A 24 5.80 -5.65 -3.47
C PRO A 24 4.40 -5.02 -3.54
N ILE A 25 3.56 -5.48 -4.46
CA ILE A 25 2.20 -4.98 -4.67
C ILE A 25 1.27 -5.38 -3.51
N PHE A 26 1.57 -6.49 -2.85
CA PHE A 26 0.79 -7.01 -1.72
C PHE A 26 1.30 -6.53 -0.36
N PHE A 27 2.52 -5.99 -0.27
CA PHE A 27 3.05 -5.40 0.97
C PHE A 27 2.18 -4.32 1.62
N PRO A 28 1.44 -3.46 0.88
CA PRO A 28 0.44 -2.59 1.47
C PRO A 28 -0.56 -3.31 2.38
N LEU A 29 -1.00 -4.53 2.05
CA LEU A 29 -1.95 -5.27 2.90
C LEU A 29 -1.41 -5.49 4.31
N LEU A 30 -0.12 -5.81 4.45
CA LEU A 30 0.49 -6.05 5.75
C LEU A 30 0.86 -4.74 6.44
N PHE A 31 1.70 -3.93 5.80
CA PHE A 31 2.29 -2.75 6.43
C PHE A 31 1.29 -1.62 6.62
N CYS A 32 0.36 -1.41 5.67
CA CYS A 32 -0.64 -0.35 5.82
C CYS A 32 -1.73 -0.75 6.80
N THR A 33 -2.07 -2.04 6.95
CA THR A 33 -3.00 -2.47 8.03
C THR A 33 -2.41 -2.20 9.41
N ILE A 34 -1.13 -2.54 9.61
CA ILE A 34 -0.41 -2.20 10.85
C ILE A 34 -0.38 -0.68 11.06
N GLY A 35 -0.03 0.08 10.02
CA GLY A 35 -0.01 1.54 10.05
C GLY A 35 -1.38 2.16 10.36
N LEU A 36 -2.47 1.59 9.84
CA LEU A 36 -3.84 2.00 10.09
C LEU A 36 -4.20 1.83 11.57
N LEU A 37 -3.83 0.69 12.18
CA LEU A 37 -4.08 0.43 13.61
C LEU A 37 -3.35 1.46 14.49
N PHE A 38 -2.09 1.77 14.18
CA PHE A 38 -1.35 2.81 14.91
C PHE A 38 -1.95 4.20 14.70
N ALA A 39 -2.34 4.55 13.48
CA ALA A 39 -2.93 5.85 13.17
C ALA A 39 -4.30 6.04 13.84
N ALA A 40 -5.12 4.97 13.89
CA ALA A 40 -6.39 4.95 14.61
C ALA A 40 -6.19 5.14 16.11
N LYS A 41 -5.23 4.43 16.73
CA LYS A 41 -4.85 4.65 18.13
C LYS A 41 -4.39 6.09 18.36
N ALA A 42 -3.49 6.60 17.53
CA ALA A 42 -2.96 7.97 17.64
C ALA A 42 -4.05 9.04 17.54
N LEU A 43 -5.06 8.84 16.67
CA LEU A 43 -6.21 9.74 16.55
C LEU A 43 -7.03 9.82 17.85
N GLY A 44 -7.14 8.70 18.58
CA GLY A 44 -7.81 8.63 19.87
C GLY A 44 -7.10 9.41 20.98
N TYR A 45 -5.75 9.48 20.95
CA TYR A 45 -4.97 10.29 21.90
C TYR A 45 -4.96 11.78 21.53
N LYS A 46 -4.77 12.09 20.25
CA LYS A 46 -4.73 13.46 19.74
C LYS A 46 -5.28 13.50 18.33
N LYS A 47 -6.41 14.20 18.17
CA LYS A 47 -6.96 14.51 16.85
C LYS A 47 -6.02 15.46 16.12
N SER A 48 -5.18 14.89 15.25
CA SER A 48 -4.27 15.64 14.40
C SER A 48 -4.57 15.37 12.94
N VAL A 49 -4.36 16.39 12.11
CA VAL A 49 -4.48 16.27 10.64
C VAL A 49 -3.55 15.16 10.12
N PHE A 50 -2.38 14.99 10.73
CA PHE A 50 -1.45 13.89 10.38
C PHE A 50 -2.02 12.51 10.68
N SER A 51 -2.74 12.34 11.78
CA SER A 51 -3.39 11.06 12.13
C SER A 51 -4.47 10.71 11.11
N ILE A 52 -5.26 11.70 10.69
CA ILE A 52 -6.30 11.54 9.65
C ILE A 52 -5.65 11.22 8.31
N ALA A 53 -4.62 11.97 7.91
CA ALA A 53 -3.89 11.72 6.67
C ALA A 53 -3.25 10.33 6.64
N ALA A 54 -2.72 9.85 7.78
CA ALA A 54 -2.19 8.50 7.90
C ALA A 54 -3.28 7.43 7.78
N ILE A 55 -4.46 7.64 8.35
CA ILE A 55 -5.60 6.72 8.19
C ILE A 55 -6.02 6.65 6.72
N VAL A 56 -6.26 7.80 6.08
CA VAL A 56 -6.68 7.87 4.68
C VAL A 56 -5.62 7.26 3.76
N GLY A 57 -4.35 7.64 3.93
CA GLY A 57 -3.25 7.13 3.10
C GLY A 57 -3.06 5.62 3.24
N ASN A 58 -3.11 5.08 4.46
CA ASN A 58 -3.03 3.62 4.65
C ASN A 58 -4.27 2.91 4.07
N GLY A 59 -5.47 3.47 4.26
CA GLY A 59 -6.71 2.91 3.70
C GLY A 59 -6.69 2.82 2.18
N VAL A 60 -6.26 3.88 1.49
CA VAL A 60 -6.12 3.88 0.03
C VAL A 60 -5.09 2.85 -0.44
N LEU A 61 -3.94 2.76 0.24
CA LEU A 61 -2.88 1.81 -0.14
C LEU A 61 -3.29 0.35 0.08
N ILE A 62 -4.11 0.04 1.07
CA ILE A 62 -4.67 -1.31 1.27
C ILE A 62 -5.49 -1.76 0.05
N MET A 63 -6.19 -0.82 -0.60
CA MET A 63 -7.01 -1.12 -1.80
C MET A 63 -6.16 -1.36 -3.06
N PHE A 64 -4.91 -0.91 -3.08
CA PHE A 64 -4.04 -0.98 -4.25
C PHE A 64 -3.88 -2.39 -4.86
N PRO A 65 -3.54 -3.45 -4.10
CA PRO A 65 -3.41 -4.80 -4.66
C PRO A 65 -4.70 -5.33 -5.29
N PHE A 66 -5.88 -4.93 -4.79
CA PHE A 66 -7.16 -5.34 -5.38
C PHE A 66 -7.39 -4.67 -6.72
N PHE A 67 -7.10 -3.37 -6.83
CA PHE A 67 -7.16 -2.67 -8.12
C PHE A 67 -6.17 -3.24 -9.12
N TYR A 68 -4.94 -3.55 -8.68
CA TYR A 68 -3.94 -4.16 -9.54
C TYR A 68 -4.40 -5.53 -10.07
N LEU A 69 -4.94 -6.39 -9.21
CA LEU A 69 -5.45 -7.70 -9.62
C LEU A 69 -6.64 -7.55 -10.59
N PHE A 70 -7.60 -6.69 -10.26
CA PHE A 70 -8.79 -6.45 -11.08
C PHE A 70 -8.45 -5.89 -12.46
N LEU A 71 -7.59 -4.87 -12.52
CA LEU A 71 -7.09 -4.32 -13.79
C LEU A 71 -6.29 -5.35 -14.57
N GLY A 72 -5.45 -6.15 -13.90
CA GLY A 72 -4.71 -7.24 -14.52
C GLY A 72 -5.64 -8.26 -15.20
N THR A 73 -6.72 -8.66 -14.53
CA THR A 73 -7.73 -9.55 -15.13
C THR A 73 -8.47 -8.89 -16.28
N LEU A 74 -8.83 -7.61 -16.18
CA LEU A 74 -9.54 -6.91 -17.27
C LEU A 74 -8.68 -6.73 -18.53
N ILE A 75 -7.38 -6.50 -18.38
CA ILE A 75 -6.48 -6.20 -19.50
C ILE A 75 -5.92 -7.47 -20.13
N PHE A 76 -5.61 -8.49 -19.32
CA PHE A 76 -4.90 -9.71 -19.77
C PHE A 76 -5.73 -10.99 -19.68
N GLY A 77 -6.93 -10.95 -19.08
CA GLY A 77 -7.79 -12.10 -18.85
C GLY A 77 -8.91 -12.30 -19.88
N THR A 78 -8.94 -11.50 -20.93
CA THR A 78 -9.76 -11.68 -22.15
C THR A 78 -8.93 -12.30 -23.26
#